data_AF-A0ABD0R774-F1
#
_entry.id   AF-A0ABD0R774-F1
#
_cell.length_a   1.000
_cell.length_b   1.000
_cell.length_c   1.000
_cell.angle_alpha   90.00
_cell.angle_beta   90.00
_cell.angle_gamma   90.00
#
_symmetry.space_group_name_H-M   'P 1'
#
loop_
_entity.id
_entity.type
_entity.pdbx_description
1 polymer ?
#
loop_
_entity_poly.entity_id
_entity_poly.type
_entity_poly.pdbx_seq_one_letter_code
_entity_poly.pdbx_strand_id
1 'polypeptide(L)'
;TANEIKAIMTKYSQDDRHGDCFVCCVMSHGNETGVEGCDERMCPLNDITSPFDGVNCPALIGKPKVFIIQACRGPKMQTKVLVTDGAGPSCIQTPGSVSYSIPNDSDFLIALSTVEGYVSIRDEFSGSWFI
;
A
#
# COMPACT_ATOMS: atom_id res chain seq x y z
N THR A 1 18.17 4.07 -1.04
CA THR A 1 18.49 2.92 -0.14
C THR A 1 17.28 2.61 0.72
N ALA A 2 17.22 1.46 1.38
CA ALA A 2 16.14 1.12 2.32
C ALA A 2 15.98 2.18 3.44
N ASN A 3 17.09 2.69 3.96
CA ASN A 3 17.07 3.75 4.98
C ASN A 3 16.58 5.09 4.44
N GLU A 4 16.91 5.45 3.19
CA GLU A 4 16.38 6.66 2.56
C GLU A 4 14.88 6.56 2.31
N ILE A 5 14.35 5.38 1.95
CA ILE A 5 12.90 5.16 1.84
C ILE A 5 12.25 5.48 3.19
N LYS A 6 12.73 4.88 4.28
CA LYS A 6 12.22 5.13 5.63
C LYS A 6 12.27 6.61 6.01
N ALA A 7 13.41 7.27 5.77
CA ALA A 7 13.59 8.68 6.07
C ALA A 7 12.63 9.58 5.27
N ILE A 8 12.36 9.24 4.00
CA ILE A 8 11.38 9.95 3.17
C ILE A 8 9.97 9.79 3.75
N MET A 9 9.58 8.59 4.16
CA MET A 9 8.25 8.34 4.76
C MET A 9 8.07 9.13 6.05
N THR A 10 9.05 9.10 6.96
CA THR A 10 9.04 9.94 8.16
C THR A 10 8.98 11.41 7.83
N LYS A 11 9.77 11.89 6.85
CA LYS A 11 9.78 13.30 6.47
C LYS A 11 8.40 13.76 5.99
N TYR A 12 7.76 13.00 5.12
CA TYR A 12 6.45 13.39 4.57
C TYR A 12 5.31 13.23 5.57
N SER A 13 5.40 12.32 6.53
CA SER A 13 4.37 12.19 7.56
C SER A 13 4.37 13.33 8.59
N GLN A 14 5.47 14.08 8.68
CA GLN A 14 5.60 15.27 9.51
C GLN A 14 5.35 16.58 8.73
N ASP A 15 4.91 16.51 7.47
CA ASP A 15 4.57 17.72 6.71
C ASP A 15 3.12 18.13 7.00
N ASP A 16 2.92 19.29 7.62
CA ASP A 16 1.58 19.78 7.98
C ASP A 16 0.69 20.13 6.77
N ARG A 17 1.24 20.13 5.55
CA ARG A 17 0.54 20.56 4.32
C ARG A 17 -0.15 19.41 3.58
N HIS A 18 -0.65 18.43 4.31
CA HIS A 18 -1.46 17.36 3.73
C HIS A 18 -2.80 17.88 3.17
N GLY A 19 -3.17 17.41 1.98
CA GLY A 19 -4.49 17.66 1.40
C GLY A 19 -5.58 16.81 2.04
N ASP A 20 -6.63 16.52 1.27
CA ASP A 20 -7.77 15.69 1.72
C ASP A 20 -7.47 14.19 1.70
N CYS A 21 -6.39 13.78 1.03
CA CYS A 21 -5.89 12.41 1.02
C CYS A 21 -4.36 12.38 0.89
N PHE A 22 -3.79 11.22 1.19
CA PHE A 22 -2.39 10.89 0.95
C PHE A 22 -2.31 9.69 0.01
N VAL A 23 -1.45 9.77 -1.00
CA VAL A 23 -1.19 8.68 -1.94
C VAL A 23 0.32 8.44 -2.04
N CYS A 24 0.74 7.20 -1.85
CA CYS A 24 2.12 6.76 -1.95
C CYS A 24 2.23 5.60 -2.94
N CYS A 25 3.05 5.75 -3.97
CA CYS A 25 3.35 4.68 -4.92
C CYS A 25 4.80 4.22 -4.73
N VAL A 26 4.99 2.93 -4.46
CA VAL A 26 6.31 2.31 -4.31
C VAL A 26 6.48 1.25 -5.39
N MET A 27 7.53 1.40 -6.21
CA MET A 27 7.85 0.50 -7.32
C MET A 27 9.30 0.03 -7.17
N SER A 28 9.50 -1.25 -6.85
CA SER A 28 10.85 -1.84 -6.71
C SER A 28 10.80 -3.37 -6.79
N HIS A 29 11.95 -4.01 -6.62
CA HIS A 29 12.01 -5.41 -6.21
C HIS A 29 11.50 -5.57 -4.77
N GLY A 30 11.22 -6.80 -4.37
CA GLY A 30 10.71 -7.10 -3.04
C GLY A 30 10.55 -8.59 -2.79
N ASN A 31 10.14 -8.92 -1.57
CA ASN A 31 9.82 -10.27 -1.15
C ASN A 31 8.75 -10.22 -0.04
N GLU A 32 8.50 -11.35 0.63
CA GLU A 32 7.51 -11.48 1.69
C GLU A 32 7.67 -10.43 2.80
N THR A 33 8.90 -9.97 3.04
CA THR A 33 9.24 -9.06 4.14
C THR A 33 9.06 -7.58 3.80
N GLY A 34 9.02 -7.20 2.52
CA GLY A 34 8.84 -5.81 2.12
C GLY A 34 9.39 -5.45 0.74
N VAL A 35 9.85 -4.20 0.62
CA VAL A 35 10.39 -3.62 -0.61
C VAL A 35 11.91 -3.53 -0.52
N GLU A 36 12.61 -3.90 -1.58
CA GLU A 36 14.07 -3.83 -1.65
C GLU A 36 14.53 -2.44 -2.08
N GLY A 37 15.50 -1.86 -1.36
CA GLY A 37 16.17 -0.63 -1.75
C GLY A 37 17.28 -0.89 -2.77
N CYS A 38 17.78 0.18 -3.40
CA CYS A 38 18.92 0.09 -4.32
C CYS A 38 20.23 -0.42 -3.67
N ASP A 39 20.27 -0.53 -2.35
CA ASP A 39 21.36 -1.13 -1.57
C ASP A 39 21.12 -2.62 -1.24
N GLU A 40 20.17 -3.27 -1.93
CA GLU A 40 19.80 -4.70 -1.75
C GLU A 40 19.31 -5.03 -0.33
N ARG A 41 18.93 -4.00 0.44
CA ARG A 41 18.36 -4.15 1.78
C ARG A 41 16.86 -4.05 1.72
N MET A 42 16.21 -4.83 2.59
CA MET A 42 14.76 -4.80 2.73
C MET A 42 14.30 -3.64 3.60
N CYS A 43 13.32 -2.89 3.10
CA CYS A 43 12.49 -1.96 3.83
C CYS A 43 11.13 -2.63 4.09
N PRO A 44 10.80 -2.96 5.35
CA PRO A 44 9.52 -3.58 5.68
C PRO A 44 8.34 -2.70 5.26
N LEU A 45 7.23 -3.30 4.85
CA LEU A 45 6.01 -2.53 4.52
C LEU A 45 5.55 -1.66 5.70
N ASN A 46 5.72 -2.15 6.93
CA ASN A 46 5.38 -1.38 8.12
C ASN A 46 6.23 -0.10 8.28
N ASP A 47 7.49 -0.11 7.86
CA ASP A 47 8.35 1.08 7.87
C ASP A 47 7.89 2.12 6.83
N ILE A 48 7.10 1.70 5.84
CA ILE A 48 6.50 2.56 4.83
C ILE A 48 5.15 3.12 5.29
N THR A 49 4.30 2.30 5.92
CA THR A 49 2.92 2.66 6.24
C THR A 49 2.74 3.27 7.63
N SER A 50 3.42 2.73 8.67
CA SER A 50 3.23 3.19 10.06
C SER A 50 3.54 4.67 10.32
N PRO A 51 4.45 5.35 9.58
CA PRO A 51 4.63 6.79 9.77
C PRO A 51 3.35 7.61 9.55
N PHE A 52 2.36 7.07 8.83
CA PHE A 52 1.12 7.75 8.45
C PHE A 52 -0.10 7.32 9.28
N ASP A 53 0.08 6.52 10.34
CA ASP A 53 -1.03 6.14 11.22
C ASP A 53 -1.55 7.32 12.07
N GLY A 54 -2.64 7.11 12.81
CA GLY A 54 -3.28 8.17 13.59
C GLY A 54 -2.40 8.77 14.70
N VAL A 55 -1.43 8.01 15.21
CA VAL A 55 -0.49 8.47 16.25
C VAL A 55 0.68 9.25 15.63
N ASN A 56 1.25 8.75 14.53
CA ASN A 56 2.46 9.28 13.91
C ASN A 56 2.17 10.41 12.91
N CYS A 57 0.95 10.48 12.35
CA CYS A 57 0.51 11.53 11.43
C CYS A 57 -0.92 12.02 11.74
N PRO A 58 -1.11 12.81 12.83
CA PRO A 58 -2.43 13.33 13.20
C PRO A 58 -3.12 14.15 12.11
N ALA A 59 -2.35 14.78 11.21
CA ALA A 59 -2.85 15.58 10.09
C ALA A 59 -3.66 14.77 9.04
N LEU A 60 -3.56 13.44 9.07
CA LEU A 60 -4.27 12.50 8.19
C LEU A 60 -5.33 11.65 8.91
N ILE A 61 -5.68 11.96 10.17
CA ILE A 61 -6.80 11.32 10.86
C ILE A 61 -8.10 11.61 10.10
N GLY A 62 -8.88 10.56 9.79
CA GLY A 62 -10.13 10.67 9.03
C GLY A 62 -9.95 10.96 7.54
N LYS A 63 -8.71 10.97 7.04
CA LYS A 63 -8.37 11.18 5.62
C LYS A 63 -7.86 9.88 4.99
N PRO A 64 -8.26 9.56 3.74
CA PRO A 64 -7.76 8.36 3.05
C PRO A 64 -6.24 8.36 2.85
N LYS A 65 -5.62 7.23 3.15
CA LYS A 65 -4.18 6.95 3.04
C LYS A 65 -3.99 5.74 2.11
N VAL A 66 -3.66 6.03 0.85
CA VAL A 66 -3.58 5.02 -0.21
C VAL A 66 -2.12 4.68 -0.49
N PHE A 67 -1.77 3.40 -0.36
CA PHE A 67 -0.46 2.87 -0.70
C PHE A 67 -0.60 1.90 -1.87
N ILE A 68 0.09 2.19 -2.97
CA ILE A 68 0.15 1.34 -4.16
C ILE A 68 1.55 0.74 -4.21
N ILE A 69 1.66 -0.57 -3.96
CA ILE A 69 2.95 -1.26 -3.85
C ILE A 69 3.10 -2.26 -5.00
N GLN A 70 3.92 -1.87 -5.97
CA GLN A 70 4.36 -2.69 -7.08
C GLN A 70 5.72 -3.31 -6.73
N ALA A 71 5.68 -4.49 -6.11
CA ALA A 71 6.86 -5.29 -5.76
C ALA A 71 6.49 -6.78 -5.69
N CYS A 72 7.45 -7.65 -5.98
CA CYS A 72 7.30 -9.07 -5.68
C CYS A 72 7.08 -9.28 -4.18
N ARG A 73 6.37 -10.35 -3.82
CA ARG A 73 6.14 -10.76 -2.42
C ARG A 73 6.56 -12.19 -2.16
N GLY A 74 7.39 -12.74 -3.03
CA GLY A 74 7.94 -14.08 -2.97
C GLY A 74 8.28 -14.62 -4.36
N PRO A 75 8.89 -15.81 -4.44
CA PRO A 75 9.44 -16.32 -5.69
C PRO A 75 8.44 -17.15 -6.51
N LYS A 76 7.23 -17.45 -6.01
CA LYS A 76 6.31 -18.39 -6.67
C LYS A 76 5.55 -17.71 -7.82
N MET A 77 5.24 -18.49 -8.85
CA MET A 77 4.32 -18.09 -9.92
C MET A 77 2.93 -18.63 -9.59
N GLN A 78 1.88 -17.81 -9.76
CA GLN A 78 0.51 -18.27 -9.54
C GLN A 78 0.10 -19.30 -10.59
N THR A 79 -0.61 -20.34 -10.15
CA THR A 79 -1.19 -21.33 -11.06
C THR A 79 -2.56 -20.85 -11.53
N LYS A 80 -2.83 -20.96 -12.84
CA LYS A 80 -4.13 -20.60 -13.42
C LYS A 80 -5.23 -21.57 -12.97
N VAL A 81 -6.42 -21.03 -12.68
CA VAL A 81 -7.64 -21.80 -12.45
C VAL A 81 -8.68 -21.33 -13.46
N LEU A 82 -9.49 -22.26 -14.00
CA LEU A 82 -10.58 -21.93 -14.91
C LEU A 82 -11.75 -21.34 -14.10
N VAL A 83 -12.22 -20.16 -14.50
CA VAL A 83 -13.38 -19.49 -13.88
C VAL A 83 -14.60 -19.63 -14.80
N THR A 84 -15.77 -19.78 -14.21
CA THR A 84 -17.08 -19.65 -14.86
C THR A 84 -17.86 -18.54 -14.14
N ASP A 85 -18.47 -17.65 -14.91
CA ASP A 85 -18.98 -16.38 -14.38
C ASP A 85 -20.23 -16.60 -13.51
N GLY A 86 -20.19 -16.13 -12.25
CA GLY A 86 -21.33 -16.10 -11.35
C GLY A 86 -21.87 -14.67 -11.19
N ALA A 87 -23.17 -14.46 -11.42
CA ALA A 87 -23.83 -13.16 -11.25
C ALA A 87 -24.17 -12.91 -9.77
N GLY A 88 -23.58 -11.88 -9.16
CA GLY A 88 -23.89 -11.44 -7.80
C GLY A 88 -24.33 -9.96 -7.79
N PRO A 89 -25.39 -9.59 -7.03
CA PRO A 89 -25.79 -8.19 -6.88
C PRO A 89 -24.99 -7.48 -5.79
N SER A 90 -24.81 -6.17 -5.95
CA SER A 90 -24.19 -5.27 -4.96
C SER A 90 -25.24 -4.36 -4.32
N CYS A 91 -25.11 -4.08 -3.02
CA CYS A 91 -25.92 -3.08 -2.32
C CYS A 91 -25.04 -1.98 -1.71
N ILE A 92 -25.49 -0.74 -1.86
CA ILE A 92 -24.88 0.51 -1.36
C ILE A 92 -25.74 1.05 -0.21
N GLN A 93 -25.12 1.58 0.85
CA GLN A 93 -25.80 2.44 1.84
C GLN A 93 -24.91 3.62 2.32
N THR A 94 -25.55 4.72 2.75
CA THR A 94 -25.03 5.95 3.40
C THR A 94 -26.16 6.55 4.27
N PRO A 95 -25.97 7.60 5.11
CA PRO A 95 -24.85 8.04 5.98
C PRO A 95 -25.31 8.40 7.43
N GLY A 96 -24.38 8.87 8.30
CA GLY A 96 -24.73 9.61 9.54
C GLY A 96 -23.50 10.00 10.39
N SER A 97 -23.36 11.28 10.77
CA SER A 97 -22.28 11.78 11.63
C SER A 97 -22.63 11.65 13.11
N VAL A 98 -21.83 10.85 13.83
CA VAL A 98 -21.78 10.75 15.29
C VAL A 98 -20.34 11.15 15.68
N SER A 99 -20.09 11.63 16.89
CA SER A 99 -18.72 11.71 17.40
C SER A 99 -18.27 10.30 17.79
N TYR A 100 -17.37 9.68 17.02
CA TYR A 100 -16.84 8.34 17.25
C TYR A 100 -15.31 8.35 17.28
N SER A 101 -14.72 7.41 18.02
CA SER A 101 -13.28 7.13 17.95
C SER A 101 -13.01 6.20 16.78
N ILE A 102 -11.97 6.48 16.00
CA ILE A 102 -11.47 5.57 14.96
C ILE A 102 -10.22 4.83 15.44
N PRO A 103 -10.01 3.57 15.03
CA PRO A 103 -8.75 2.86 15.24
C PRO A 103 -7.54 3.62 14.68
N ASN A 104 -6.35 3.39 15.24
CA ASN A 104 -5.10 4.03 14.82
C ASN A 104 -4.78 3.83 13.32
N ASP A 105 -5.00 2.62 12.82
CA ASP A 105 -4.69 2.23 11.44
C ASP A 105 -5.90 2.40 10.50
N SER A 106 -6.80 3.33 10.82
CA SER A 106 -8.00 3.61 10.02
C SER A 106 -7.68 4.38 8.73
N ASP A 107 -8.59 4.24 7.77
CA ASP A 107 -8.55 4.93 6.47
C ASP A 107 -7.34 4.57 5.60
N PHE A 108 -6.72 3.40 5.83
CA PHE A 108 -5.68 2.86 4.96
C PHE A 108 -6.28 1.99 3.83
N LEU A 109 -5.79 2.22 2.62
CA LEU A 109 -5.93 1.28 1.50
C LEU A 109 -4.53 0.88 1.05
N ILE A 110 -4.16 -0.39 1.23
CA ILE A 110 -2.88 -0.93 0.75
C ILE A 110 -3.16 -1.86 -0.43
N ALA A 111 -2.89 -1.36 -1.63
CA ALA A 111 -3.05 -2.09 -2.88
C ALA A 111 -1.71 -2.73 -3.25
N LEU A 112 -1.63 -4.06 -3.12
CA LEU A 112 -0.43 -4.85 -3.40
C LEU A 112 -0.57 -5.51 -4.78
N SER A 113 0.46 -5.40 -5.61
CA SER A 113 0.44 -5.97 -6.98
C SER A 113 0.31 -7.49 -7.06
N THR A 114 0.59 -8.18 -5.96
CA THR A 114 0.50 -9.64 -5.86
C THR A 114 0.26 -10.06 -4.42
N VAL A 115 -0.20 -11.29 -4.22
CA VAL A 115 -0.39 -11.90 -2.91
C VAL A 115 0.95 -12.44 -2.35
N GLU A 116 1.00 -12.66 -1.05
CA GLU A 116 2.20 -13.15 -0.37
C GLU A 116 2.69 -14.49 -0.93
N GLY A 117 4.01 -14.61 -1.08
CA GLY A 117 4.69 -15.77 -1.65
C GLY A 117 4.84 -15.74 -3.16
N TYR A 118 4.26 -14.76 -3.87
CA TYR A 118 4.24 -14.73 -5.34
C TYR A 118 4.96 -13.53 -5.95
N VAL A 119 5.36 -13.69 -7.20
CA VAL A 119 5.99 -12.61 -7.98
C VAL A 119 4.96 -11.59 -8.44
N SER A 120 5.45 -10.40 -8.78
CA SER A 120 4.71 -9.37 -9.50
C SER A 120 5.22 -9.29 -10.94
N ILE A 121 4.31 -9.09 -11.91
CA ILE A 121 4.61 -9.19 -13.33
C ILE A 121 4.80 -7.81 -13.94
N ARG A 122 5.92 -7.63 -14.64
CA ARG A 122 6.26 -6.43 -15.40
C ARG A 122 6.74 -6.80 -16.80
N ASP A 123 6.16 -6.16 -17.79
CA ASP A 123 6.69 -6.13 -19.16
C ASP A 123 7.64 -4.95 -19.32
N GLU A 124 8.74 -5.15 -20.06
CA GLU A 124 9.79 -4.13 -20.23
C GLU A 124 9.33 -2.91 -21.05
N PHE A 125 8.33 -3.07 -21.91
CA PHE A 125 7.88 -2.03 -22.85
C PHE A 125 6.50 -1.48 -22.51
N SER A 126 5.57 -2.33 -22.07
CA SER A 126 4.20 -1.94 -21.70
C SER A 126 4.02 -1.65 -20.22
N GLY A 127 5.02 -1.93 -19.38
CA GLY A 127 4.99 -1.68 -17.94
C GLY A 127 4.40 -2.82 -17.11
N SER A 128 4.09 -2.53 -15.85
CA SER A 128 3.58 -3.53 -14.89
C SER A 128 2.08 -3.73 -15.07
N TRP A 129 1.58 -4.95 -15.00
CA TRP A 129 0.15 -5.23 -15.24
C TRP A 129 -0.80 -4.62 -14.20
N PHE A 130 -0.28 -4.40 -12.99
CA PHE A 130 -1.04 -3.85 -11.88
C PHE A 130 -1.18 -2.32 -11.92
N ILE A 131 -0.26 -1.65 -12.64
CA ILE A 131 -0.23 -0.18 -12.78
C ILE A 131 -0.97 0.20 -14.06
#